data_AF-A0A1D4TWC1-F1
#
_entry.id   AF-A0A1D4TWC1-F1
#
_cell.length_a   1.000
_cell.length_b   1.000
_cell.length_c   1.000
_cell.angle_alpha   90.00
_cell.angle_beta   90.00
_cell.angle_gamma   90.00
#
_symmetry.space_group_name_H-M   'P 1'
#
loop_
_entity.id
_entity.type
_entity.pdbx_description
1 polymer ?
#
loop_
_entity_poly.entity_id
_entity_poly.type
_entity_poly.pdbx_seq_one_letter_code
_entity_poly.pdbx_strand_id
1 'polypeptide(L)' 'MNVKGSYIVYEPFVHPETDKYRLVYQGGITTIKNGQNIHYDFYADAYTGEVINIVER' A
#
# COMPACT_ATOMS: atom_id res chain seq x y z
N MET A 1 17.72 1.58 3.42
CA MET A 1 16.42 1.16 2.90
C MET A 1 16.61 0.82 1.42
N ASN A 2 16.29 -0.40 0.98
CA ASN A 2 16.55 -0.84 -0.40
C ASN A 2 15.29 -0.72 -1.27
N VAL A 3 14.67 0.47 -1.29
CA VAL A 3 13.48 0.73 -2.12
C VAL A 3 13.94 0.99 -3.55
N LYS A 4 13.33 0.28 -4.51
CA LYS A 4 13.59 0.43 -5.96
C LYS A 4 12.53 1.26 -6.66
N GLY A 5 11.31 1.29 -6.13
CA GLY A 5 10.22 2.07 -6.70
C GLY A 5 9.02 2.06 -5.78
N SER A 6 8.17 3.07 -5.97
CA SER A 6 6.91 3.21 -5.26
C SER A 6 5.88 3.90 -6.14
N TYR A 7 4.62 3.56 -5.96
CA TYR A 7 3.50 4.25 -6.61
C TYR A 7 2.30 4.33 -5.68
N ILE A 8 1.39 5.26 -5.99
CA ILE A 8 0.07 5.37 -5.38
C ILE A 8 -0.95 5.42 -6.52
N VAL A 9 -2.02 4.65 -6.38
CA VAL A 9 -3.16 4.69 -7.30
C VAL A 9 -3.94 5.97 -7.00
N TYR A 10 -4.20 6.79 -8.02
CA TYR A 10 -4.80 8.11 -7.83
C TYR A 10 -6.25 8.08 -7.35
N GLU A 11 -7.01 7.04 -7.69
CA GLU A 11 -8.43 6.95 -7.33
C GLU A 11 -8.59 6.15 -6.03
N PRO A 12 -9.14 6.75 -4.96
CA PRO A 12 -9.40 6.02 -3.72
C PRO A 12 -10.62 5.12 -3.90
N PHE A 13 -10.68 4.04 -3.13
CA PHE A 13 -11.82 3.12 -3.14
C PHE A 13 -12.20 2.70 -1.71
N VAL A 14 -13.40 2.16 -1.56
CA VAL A 14 -13.85 1.61 -0.28
C VAL A 14 -13.27 0.21 -0.10
N HIS A 15 -12.41 0.03 0.89
CA HIS A 15 -11.80 -1.28 1.12
C HIS A 15 -12.78 -2.21 1.87
N PRO A 16 -13.13 -3.38 1.30
CA PRO A 16 -14.16 -4.27 1.85
C PRO A 16 -13.85 -4.86 3.24
N GLU A 17 -12.59 -4.90 3.66
CA GLU A 17 -12.17 -5.45 4.95
C GLU A 17 -12.00 -4.36 6.03
N THR A 18 -12.32 -3.10 5.72
CA THR A 18 -12.29 -2.04 6.74
C THR A 18 -13.66 -1.89 7.37
N ASP A 19 -13.71 -1.86 8.70
CA ASP A 19 -14.93 -1.84 9.53
C ASP A 19 -15.93 -0.69 9.25
N LYS A 20 -15.62 0.28 8.36
CA LYS A 20 -16.34 1.57 8.29
C LYS A 20 -16.54 2.18 6.90
N TYR A 21 -16.54 1.40 5.82
CA TYR A 21 -16.55 1.96 4.46
C TYR A 21 -15.42 3.00 4.26
N ARG A 22 -14.24 2.72 4.83
CA ARG A 22 -13.14 3.66 4.83
C ARG A 22 -12.60 3.79 3.41
N LEU A 23 -12.53 5.02 2.90
CA LEU A 23 -11.85 5.32 1.64
C LEU A 23 -10.35 5.17 1.83
N VAL A 24 -9.71 4.42 0.95
CA VAL A 24 -8.28 4.17 0.99
C VAL A 24 -7.64 4.40 -0.37
N TYR A 25 -6.38 4.81 -0.34
CA TYR A 25 -5.50 4.71 -1.48
C TYR A 25 -4.73 3.39 -1.42
N GLN A 26 -4.69 2.66 -2.53
CA GLN A 26 -3.74 1.58 -2.71
C GLN A 26 -2.44 2.15 -3.27
N GLY A 27 -1.31 1.66 -2.79
CA GLY A 27 -0.03 1.87 -3.42
C GLY A 27 0.82 0.62 -3.37
N GLY A 28 1.98 0.71 -3.99
CA GLY A 28 2.94 -0.39 -4.00
C GLY A 28 4.36 0.09 -3.72
N ILE A 29 5.15 -0.77 -3.09
CA ILE A 29 6.57 -0.56 -2.83
C ILE A 29 7.33 -1.79 -3.31
N THR A 30 8.34 -1.57 -4.15
CA THR A 30 9.29 -2.63 -4.52
C THR A 30 10.58 -2.44 -3.74
N THR A 31 11.05 -3.50 -3.09
CA THR A 31 12.31 -3.49 -2.33
C THR A 31 13.24 -4.62 -2.78
N ILE A 32 14.52 -4.51 -2.47
CA ILE A 32 15.45 -5.65 -2.58
C ILE A 32 15.70 -6.26 -1.20
N LYS A 33 15.35 -7.55 -1.06
CA LYS A 33 15.62 -8.37 0.12
C LYS A 33 16.38 -9.62 -0.33
N ASN A 34 17.57 -9.84 0.23
CA ASN A 34 18.44 -10.98 -0.13
C ASN A 34 18.73 -11.11 -1.64
N GLY A 35 18.90 -9.97 -2.33
CA GLY A 35 19.16 -9.92 -3.77
C GLY A 35 17.93 -10.14 -4.66
N GLN A 36 16.75 -10.36 -4.08
CA GLN A 36 15.49 -10.54 -4.80
C GLN A 36 14.60 -9.32 -4.66
N ASN A 37 13.82 -9.03 -5.70
CA ASN A 37 12.77 -8.01 -5.64
C ASN A 37 11.58 -8.58 -4.87
N ILE A 38 11.15 -7.86 -3.84
CA ILE A 38 9.93 -8.13 -3.07
C ILE A 38 8.97 -6.98 -3.29
N HIS A 39 7.71 -7.31 -3.55
CA HIS A 39 6.65 -6.34 -3.79
C HIS A 39 5.71 -6.29 -2.60
N TYR A 40 5.37 -5.08 -2.16
CA TYR A 40 4.39 -4.84 -1.13
C TYR A 40 3.26 -4.01 -1.71
N ASP A 41 2.02 -4.45 -1.52
CA ASP A 41 0.86 -3.57 -1.63
C ASP A 41 0.61 -2.94 -0.27
N PHE A 42 0.31 -1.65 -0.23
CA PHE A 42 -0.16 -0.99 1.00
C PHE A 42 -1.49 -0.29 0.75
N TYR A 43 -2.26 -0.15 1.82
CA TYR A 43 -3.52 0.58 1.83
C TYR A 43 -3.43 1.67 2.89
N ALA A 44 -3.61 2.92 2.47
CA ALA A 44 -3.55 4.08 3.35
C ALA A 44 -4.92 4.77 3.42
N ASP A 45 -5.32 5.22 4.61
CA ASP A 45 -6.53 6.02 4.80
C ASP A 45 -6.45 7.29 3.94
N ALA A 46 -7.49 7.56 3.15
CA ALA A 46 -7.49 8.66 2.20
C ALA A 46 -7.53 10.06 2.85
N TYR A 47 -7.90 10.15 4.12
CA TYR A 47 -8.02 11.42 4.84
C TYR A 47 -6.81 11.69 5.74
N THR A 48 -6.29 10.65 6.41
CA THR A 48 -5.19 10.80 7.38
C THR A 48 -3.83 10.41 6.82
N GLY A 49 -3.80 9.62 5.74
CA GLY A 49 -2.58 9.02 5.21
C GLY A 49 -2.02 7.88 6.06
N GLU A 50 -2.73 7.47 7.12
CA GLU A 50 -2.35 6.34 7.97
C GLU A 50 -2.30 5.05 7.15
N VAL A 51 -1.20 4.31 7.21
CA VAL A 51 -1.10 2.99 6.57
C VAL A 51 -1.90 1.99 7.41
N ILE A 52 -2.99 1.50 6.83
CA ILE A 52 -3.93 0.58 7.49
C ILE A 52 -3.43 -0.85 7.37
N ASN A 53 -2.86 -1.20 6.20
CA ASN A 53 -2.40 -2.56 5.92
C ASN A 53 -1.27 -2.57 4.90
N ILE A 54 -0.41 -3.60 4.99
CA ILE A 54 0.67 -3.90 4.06
C ILE A 54 0.67 -5.40 3.78
N VAL A 55 0.67 -5.79 2.51
CA VAL A 55 0.64 -7.17 2.04
C VAL A 55 1.85 -7.44 1.17
N GLU A 56 2.66 -8.45 1.52
CA GLU A 56 3.77 -8.93 0.68
C GLU A 56 3.21 -9.81 -0.46
N ARG A 57 3.72 -9.64 -1.69
CA ARG A 57 3.33 -10.36 -2.91
C ARG A 57 4.53 -11.07 -3.55
#